data_AF-A0A399CZI1-F1
#
_entry.id   AF-A0A399CZI1-F1
#
_cell.length_a   1.000
_cell.length_b   1.000
_cell.length_c   1.000
_cell.angle_alpha   90.00
_cell.angle_beta   90.00
_cell.angle_gamma   90.00
#
_symmetry.space_group_name_H-M   'P 1'
#
loop_
_entity.id
_entity.type
_entity.pdbx_description
1 polymer ?
#
loop_
_entity_poly.entity_id
_entity_poly.type
_entity_poly.pdbx_seq_one_letter_code
_entity_poly.pdbx_strand_id
1 'polypeptide(L)'
;MGLVVAPVLKGMEEEWKNWILKMKGEKKKDWDELNKRYSLTRHDVWAVETPNGLMAVVLHEGPGAESFMHDVAVSDHPIDILMKENIEKCHGMDMNAPPSGPMPEKLI
;
A
#
# COMPACT_ATOMS: atom_id res chain seq x y z
N MET A 1 7.61 -6.36 -10.46
CA MET A 1 7.62 -4.98 -9.97
C MET A 1 6.18 -4.48 -10.05
N GLY A 2 5.64 -3.92 -8.98
CA GLY A 2 4.30 -3.33 -8.96
C GLY A 2 4.39 -1.89 -8.47
N LEU A 3 3.84 -0.94 -9.24
CA LEU A 3 3.71 0.45 -8.83
C LEU A 3 2.23 0.73 -8.56
N VAL A 4 1.90 1.28 -7.40
CA VAL A 4 0.53 1.73 -7.06
C VAL A 4 0.57 3.24 -6.89
N VAL A 5 -0.38 3.93 -7.51
CA VAL A 5 -0.62 5.36 -7.28
C VAL A 5 -2.05 5.50 -6.76
N ALA A 6 -2.18 5.99 -5.53
CA ALA A 6 -3.45 6.01 -4.82
C ALA A 6 -3.70 7.39 -4.19
N PRO A 7 -4.83 8.06 -4.50
CA PRO A 7 -5.18 9.30 -3.82
C PRO A 7 -5.50 9.03 -2.35
N VAL A 8 -5.01 9.86 -1.44
CA VAL A 8 -5.49 9.90 -0.06
C VAL A 8 -6.78 10.72 -0.04
N LEU A 9 -7.82 10.20 0.59
CA LEU A 9 -9.10 10.88 0.73
C LEU A 9 -8.92 12.20 1.49
N LYS A 10 -9.66 13.22 1.05
CA LYS A 10 -9.65 14.55 1.67
C LYS A 10 -10.01 14.44 3.16
N GLY A 11 -9.15 14.94 4.03
CA GLY A 11 -9.30 14.87 5.48
C GLY A 11 -8.70 13.62 6.14
N MET A 12 -8.17 12.66 5.36
CA MET A 12 -7.47 11.48 5.86
C MET A 12 -5.95 11.61 5.83
N GLU A 13 -5.40 12.78 5.49
CA GLU A 13 -3.97 12.98 5.27
C GLU A 13 -3.14 12.69 6.52
N GLU A 14 -3.58 13.21 7.68
CA GLU A 14 -2.89 12.98 8.95
C GLU A 14 -3.06 11.54 9.45
N GLU A 15 -4.23 10.93 9.24
CA GLU A 15 -4.46 9.53 9.56
C GLU A 15 -3.52 8.62 8.74
N TRP A 16 -3.42 8.89 7.43
CA TRP A 16 -2.53 8.16 6.53
C TRP A 16 -1.07 8.32 6.94
N LYS A 17 -0.60 9.54 7.24
CA LYS A 17 0.78 9.76 7.71
C LYS A 17 1.05 9.02 9.01
N ASN A 18 0.13 9.05 9.97
CA ASN A 18 0.25 8.36 11.24
C ASN A 18 0.34 6.83 11.05
N TRP A 19 -0.47 6.28 10.14
CA TRP A 19 -0.38 4.86 9.78
C TRP A 19 1.00 4.51 9.21
N ILE A 20 1.51 5.27 8.23
CA ILE A 20 2.85 5.03 7.66
C ILE A 20 3.95 5.15 8.72
N LEU A 21 3.86 6.11 9.64
CA LEU A 21 4.81 6.26 10.75
C LEU A 21 4.79 5.07 11.71
N LYS A 22 3.61 4.52 12.02
CA LYS A 22 3.50 3.29 12.82
C LYS A 22 4.15 2.10 12.13
N MET A 23 3.98 1.95 10.81
CA MET A 23 4.63 0.88 10.03
C MET A 23 6.15 1.01 10.02
N LYS A 24 6.67 2.24 9.97
CA LYS A 24 8.12 2.50 10.07
C LYS A 24 8.69 2.31 11.49
N GLY A 25 7.87 2.49 12.52
CA GLY A 25 8.27 2.45 13.93
C GLY A 25 7.75 1.22 14.66
N GLU A 26 6.66 1.39 15.40
CA GLU A 26 6.08 0.38 16.30
C GLU A 26 5.84 -0.98 15.62
N LYS A 27 5.38 -0.96 14.37
CA LYS A 27 5.07 -2.16 13.57
C LYS A 27 6.17 -2.55 12.58
N LYS A 28 7.40 -2.07 12.77
CA LYS A 28 8.52 -2.35 11.86
C LYS A 28 8.80 -3.85 11.69
N LYS A 29 8.68 -4.63 12.76
CA LYS A 29 8.87 -6.10 12.69
C LYS A 29 7.79 -6.77 11.85
N ASP A 30 6.52 -6.40 12.08
CA ASP A 30 5.39 -6.92 11.28
C ASP A 30 5.55 -6.54 9.80
N TRP A 31 6.04 -5.32 9.52
CA TRP A 31 6.33 -4.85 8.15
C TRP A 31 7.45 -5.64 7.48
N ASP A 32 8.55 -5.90 8.20
CA ASP A 32 9.67 -6.67 7.68
C ASP A 32 9.27 -8.13 7.42
N GLU A 33 8.46 -8.70 8.30
CA GLU A 33 7.91 -10.04 8.15
C GLU A 33 6.96 -10.13 6.95
N LEU A 34 6.05 -9.16 6.78
CA LEU A 34 5.17 -9.05 5.61
C LEU A 34 6.01 -9.05 4.33
N ASN A 35 7.01 -8.18 4.22
CA ASN A 35 7.85 -8.09 3.03
C ASN A 35 8.57 -9.41 2.76
N LYS A 36 9.09 -10.07 3.79
CA LYS A 36 9.71 -11.39 3.66
C LYS A 36 8.70 -12.46 3.22
N ARG A 37 7.52 -12.50 3.84
CA ARG A 37 6.45 -13.49 3.55
C ARG A 37 5.98 -13.40 2.10
N TYR A 38 5.91 -12.19 1.56
CA TYR A 38 5.54 -11.94 0.16
C TYR A 38 6.72 -11.85 -0.80
N SER A 39 7.93 -12.26 -0.38
CA SER A 39 9.12 -12.24 -1.24
C SER A 39 9.38 -10.87 -1.90
N LEU A 40 9.16 -9.79 -1.15
CA LEU A 40 9.49 -8.43 -1.57
C LEU A 40 10.93 -8.09 -1.17
N THR A 41 11.72 -7.68 -2.16
CA THR A 41 13.09 -7.17 -1.96
C THR A 41 13.10 -5.67 -1.74
N ARG A 42 12.04 -4.96 -2.15
CA ARG A 42 11.84 -3.53 -1.91
C ARG A 42 10.36 -3.23 -1.75
N HIS A 43 10.03 -2.43 -0.75
CA HIS A 43 8.68 -1.93 -0.51
C HIS A 43 8.78 -0.50 0.02
N ASP A 44 8.68 0.46 -0.88
CA ASP A 44 8.84 1.88 -0.59
C ASP A 44 7.51 2.63 -0.78
N VAL A 45 7.26 3.58 0.10
CA VAL A 45 6.06 4.43 0.09
C VAL A 45 6.49 5.90 0.12
N TRP A 46 6.02 6.67 -0.86
CA TRP A 46 6.21 8.12 -0.95
C TRP A 46 4.90 8.86 -0.79
N ALA A 47 4.97 10.00 -0.10
CA ALA A 47 3.93 11.02 -0.06
C ALA A 47 4.19 12.03 -1.18
N VAL A 48 3.24 12.18 -2.10
CA VAL A 48 3.33 13.13 -3.22
C VAL A 48 2.21 14.14 -3.10
N GLU A 49 2.57 15.39 -2.79
CA GLU A 49 1.61 16.50 -2.80
C GLU A 49 1.29 16.90 -4.25
N THR A 50 0.01 16.99 -4.57
CA THR A 50 -0.48 17.45 -5.87
C THR A 50 -1.48 18.58 -5.68
N PRO A 51 -1.81 19.37 -6.72
CA PRO A 51 -2.89 20.36 -6.65
C PRO A 51 -4.25 19.78 -6.25
N ASN A 52 -4.47 18.48 -6.47
CA ASN A 52 -5.73 17.80 -6.15
C ASN A 52 -5.70 17.08 -4.79
N GLY A 53 -4.61 17.21 -4.03
CA GLY A 53 -4.42 16.58 -2.72
C GLY A 53 -3.24 15.62 -2.68
N LEU A 54 -3.13 14.93 -1.55
CA LEU A 54 -2.05 13.99 -1.28
C LEU A 54 -2.25 12.68 -2.04
N MET A 55 -1.20 12.18 -2.70
CA MET A 55 -1.17 10.84 -3.26
C MET A 55 -0.09 9.99 -2.57
N ALA A 56 -0.42 8.71 -2.35
CA ALA A 56 0.54 7.68 -2.04
C ALA A 56 1.09 7.10 -3.35
N VAL A 57 2.42 7.04 -3.47
CA VAL A 57 3.09 6.27 -4.53
C VAL A 57 3.81 5.12 -3.84
N VAL A 58 3.51 3.89 -4.24
CA VAL A 58 4.02 2.68 -3.59
C VAL A 58 4.71 1.78 -4.60
N LEU A 59 5.96 1.44 -4.35
CA LEU A 59 6.76 0.53 -5.17
C LEU A 59 6.94 -0.79 -4.45
N HIS A 60 6.63 -1.88 -5.16
CA HIS A 60 6.95 -3.25 -4.77
C HIS A 60 7.94 -3.86 -5.78
N GLU A 61 9.05 -4.39 -5.29
CA GLU A 61 10.00 -5.16 -6.09
C GLU A 61 10.28 -6.51 -5.41
N GLY A 62 10.61 -7.51 -6.20
CA GLY A 62 10.86 -8.89 -5.75
C GLY A 62 9.98 -9.91 -6.48
N PRO A 63 10.26 -11.21 -6.31
CA PRO A 63 9.52 -12.29 -6.97
C PRO A 63 8.00 -12.27 -6.70
N GLY A 64 7.55 -11.82 -5.53
CA GLY A 64 6.13 -11.74 -5.22
C GLY A 64 5.46 -10.40 -5.57
N ALA A 65 6.19 -9.45 -6.18
CA ALA A 65 5.67 -8.10 -6.39
C ALA A 65 4.47 -8.03 -7.35
N GLU A 66 4.33 -8.98 -8.28
CA GLU A 66 3.22 -9.01 -9.25
C GLU A 66 1.90 -9.46 -8.59
N SER A 67 1.97 -10.45 -7.70
CA SER A 67 0.79 -10.99 -7.01
C SER A 67 0.50 -10.29 -5.67
N PHE A 68 1.43 -9.51 -5.13
CA PHE A 68 1.37 -8.97 -3.77
C PHE A 68 0.02 -8.37 -3.36
N MET A 69 -0.52 -7.44 -4.16
CA MET A 69 -1.80 -6.78 -3.81
C MET A 69 -2.98 -7.75 -3.83
N HIS A 70 -2.97 -8.73 -4.73
CA HIS A 70 -3.96 -9.79 -4.78
C HIS A 70 -3.83 -10.72 -3.56
N ASP A 71 -2.60 -11.13 -3.24
CA ASP A 71 -2.35 -12.05 -2.13
C ASP A 71 -2.65 -11.40 -0.77
N VAL A 72 -2.47 -10.09 -0.63
CA VAL A 72 -2.91 -9.32 0.55
C VAL A 72 -4.44 -9.27 0.63
N ALA A 73 -5.13 -9.06 -0.49
CA ALA A 73 -6.59 -8.97 -0.53
C ALA A 73 -7.26 -10.22 0.08
N VAL A 74 -6.77 -11.40 -0.27
CA VAL A 74 -7.29 -12.70 0.18
C VAL A 74 -6.69 -13.22 1.49
N SER A 75 -5.73 -12.50 2.09
CA SER A 75 -5.04 -12.94 3.30
C SER A 75 -5.82 -12.62 4.58
N ASP A 76 -5.77 -13.53 5.55
CA ASP A 76 -6.30 -13.36 6.90
C ASP A 76 -5.20 -13.08 7.95
N HIS A 77 -3.96 -12.82 7.51
CA HIS A 77 -2.88 -12.50 8.45
C HIS A 77 -3.17 -11.14 9.13
N PRO A 78 -2.96 -10.99 10.45
CA PRO A 78 -3.36 -9.77 11.17
C PRO A 78 -2.82 -8.46 10.59
N ILE A 79 -1.57 -8.45 10.12
CA ILE A 79 -0.98 -7.26 9.52
C ILE A 79 -1.55 -6.93 8.13
N ASP A 80 -2.00 -7.94 7.39
CA ASP A 80 -2.60 -7.77 6.06
C ASP A 80 -4.02 -7.25 6.20
N ILE A 81 -4.77 -7.76 7.20
CA ILE A 81 -6.08 -7.22 7.58
C ILE A 81 -5.95 -5.74 7.95
N LEU A 82 -5.00 -5.38 8.83
CA LEU A 82 -4.76 -3.99 9.18
C LEU A 82 -4.38 -3.14 7.96
N MET A 83 -3.60 -3.68 7.03
CA MET A 83 -3.26 -2.99 5.78
C MET A 83 -4.50 -2.75 4.92
N LYS A 84 -5.36 -3.76 4.72
CA LYS A 84 -6.64 -3.63 4.00
C LYS A 84 -7.54 -2.57 4.61
N GLU A 85 -7.73 -2.59 5.93
CA GLU A 85 -8.56 -1.63 6.64
C GLU A 85 -8.06 -0.19 6.49
N ASN A 86 -6.74 0.04 6.59
CA ASN A 86 -6.18 1.37 6.39
C ASN A 86 -6.21 1.81 4.93
N ILE A 87 -6.07 0.88 3.98
CA ILE A 87 -6.21 1.16 2.55
C ILE A 87 -7.62 1.63 2.24
N GLU A 88 -8.64 0.90 2.70
CA GLU A 88 -10.04 1.27 2.52
C GLU A 88 -10.34 2.61 3.21
N LYS A 89 -9.92 2.77 4.47
CA LYS A 89 -10.16 4.00 5.25
C LYS A 89 -9.51 5.23 4.63
N CYS A 90 -8.24 5.14 4.21
CA CYS A 90 -7.48 6.31 3.76
C CYS A 90 -7.65 6.59 2.28
N HIS A 91 -7.99 5.60 1.45
CA HIS A 91 -8.03 5.74 0.00
C HIS A 91 -9.39 5.40 -0.62
N GLY A 92 -10.33 4.84 0.14
CA GLY A 92 -11.63 4.39 -0.37
C GLY A 92 -11.52 3.18 -1.31
N MET A 93 -10.43 2.43 -1.21
CA MET A 93 -10.17 1.26 -2.07
C MET A 93 -10.54 -0.03 -1.33
N ASP A 94 -11.63 -0.66 -1.74
CA ASP A 94 -11.94 -2.04 -1.31
C ASP A 94 -11.05 -3.01 -2.09
N MET A 95 -10.15 -3.71 -1.39
CA MET A 95 -9.24 -4.68 -2.00
C MET A 95 -9.93 -5.96 -2.48
N ASN A 96 -11.19 -6.20 -2.11
CA ASN A 96 -12.00 -7.31 -2.61
C ASN A 96 -12.77 -6.94 -3.89
N ALA A 97 -12.83 -5.66 -4.23
CA ALA A 97 -13.43 -5.19 -5.46
C ALA A 97 -12.40 -5.18 -6.60
N PRO A 98 -12.84 -5.22 -7.87
CA PRO A 98 -11.96 -4.94 -9.00
C PRO A 98 -11.26 -3.59 -8.81
N PRO A 99 -9.98 -3.45 -9.20
CA PRO A 99 -9.26 -2.19 -9.14
C PRO A 99 -10.06 -1.07 -9.82
N SER A 100 -10.12 0.11 -9.20
CA SER A 100 -10.89 1.25 -9.71
C SER A 100 -10.29 1.89 -10.99
N GLY A 101 -9.09 1.47 -11.38
CA GLY A 101 -8.41 1.93 -12.58
C GLY A 101 -7.25 1.02 -13.00
N PRO A 102 -6.64 1.28 -14.17
CA PRO A 102 -5.49 0.52 -14.64
C PRO A 102 -4.27 0.76 -13.74
N MET A 103 -3.41 -0.26 -13.66
CA MET A 103 -2.11 -0.12 -13.02
C MET A 103 -1.21 0.82 -13.84
N PRO A 104 -0.33 1.61 -13.19
CA PRO A 104 0.70 2.40 -13.87
C PRO A 104 1.53 1.54 -14.83
N GLU A 105 1.75 2.06 -16.04
CA GLU A 105 2.61 1.45 -17.05
C GLU A 105 4.03 2.03 -16.97
N LYS A 106 5.04 1.16 -16.92
CA LYS A 106 6.43 1.58 -17.09
C LYS A 106 6.75 1.66 -18.58
N LEU A 107 6.97 2.88 -19.06
CA LEU A 107 7.28 3.14 -20.47
C LEU A 107 8.78 3.07 -20.79
N ILE A 108 9.66 3.26 -19.79
CA ILE A 108 11.13 3.26 -19.90
C ILE A 108 11.72 2.65 -18.63
#